data_AF-A0A956IGJ7-F1
#
_entry.id   AF-A0A956IGJ7-F1
#
_cell.length_a   1.000
_cell.length_b   1.000
_cell.length_c   1.000
_cell.angle_alpha   90.00
_cell.angle_beta   90.00
_cell.angle_gamma   90.00
#
_symmetry.space_group_name_H-M   'P 1'
#
loop_
_entity.id
_entity.type
_entity.pdbx_description
1 polymer ?
#
loop_
_entity_poly.entity_id
_entity_poly.type
_entity_poly.pdbx_seq_one_letter_code
_entity_poly.pdbx_strand_id
1 'polypeptide(L)'
;MLRHLLRARVGKISDDAQVRFEPPDDDWKTYVANLTVGGSAALAVNVFLVELRENRELRSNERTRELDNGLVTETKAPRRVNCHYWITAWSPASSSGLKFALG
;
A
#
# COMPACT_ATOMS: atom_id res chain seq x y z
N MET A 1 -4.59 6.18 0.49
CA MET A 1 -5.50 5.25 1.20
C MET A 1 -4.75 4.15 1.96
N LEU A 2 -3.98 3.25 1.31
CA LEU A 2 -3.33 2.13 2.02
C LEU A 2 -2.30 2.56 3.08
N ARG A 3 -1.46 3.58 2.80
CA ARG A 3 -0.55 4.20 3.78
C ARG A 3 -1.29 4.65 5.05
N HIS A 4 -2.41 5.33 4.86
CA HIS A 4 -3.23 5.85 5.95
C HIS A 4 -3.80 4.70 6.81
N LEU A 5 -4.28 3.62 6.18
CA LEU A 5 -4.75 2.44 6.90
C LEU A 5 -3.64 1.77 7.72
N LEU A 6 -2.44 1.63 7.14
CA LEU A 6 -1.29 1.07 7.85
C LEU A 6 -0.89 1.92 9.05
N ARG A 7 -0.83 3.25 8.91
CA ARG A 7 -0.56 4.17 10.03
C ARG A 7 -1.63 4.11 11.12
N ALA A 8 -2.90 4.04 10.71
CA ALA A 8 -4.02 4.02 11.64
C ALA A 8 -4.15 2.70 12.41
N ARG A 9 -3.62 1.60 11.88
CA ARG A 9 -3.85 0.24 12.44
C ARG A 9 -2.59 -0.45 12.95
N VAL A 10 -1.40 -0.03 12.54
CA VAL A 10 -0.14 -0.62 12.98
C VAL A 10 0.57 0.35 13.92
N GLY A 11 0.52 0.08 15.23
CA GLY A 11 1.00 1.03 16.25
C GLY A 11 2.50 1.36 16.20
N LYS A 12 3.29 0.62 15.43
CA LYS A 12 4.72 0.91 15.19
C LYS A 12 4.97 1.80 13.95
N ILE A 13 3.93 2.17 13.21
CA ILE A 13 3.98 2.99 12.00
C ILE A 13 3.27 4.32 12.30
N SER A 14 4.02 5.29 12.81
CA SER A 14 3.51 6.62 13.18
C SER A 14 3.74 7.68 12.10
N ASP A 15 4.78 7.51 11.27
CA ASP A 15 5.20 8.47 10.25
C ASP A 15 5.01 7.93 8.82
N ASP A 16 4.79 8.83 7.86
CA ASP A 16 4.67 8.45 6.45
C ASP A 16 5.98 7.87 5.90
N ALA A 17 7.14 8.31 6.39
CA ALA A 17 8.46 7.80 6.00
C ALA A 17 8.61 6.29 6.27
N GLN A 18 7.84 5.72 7.19
CA GLN A 18 7.90 4.29 7.52
C GLN A 18 7.18 3.40 6.50
N VAL A 19 6.47 3.96 5.52
CA VAL A 19 5.77 3.18 4.49
C VAL A 19 6.22 3.62 3.10
N ARG A 20 6.67 2.69 2.26
CA ARG A 20 6.98 2.99 0.86
C ARG A 20 6.33 2.02 -0.11
N PHE A 21 6.16 2.50 -1.34
CA PHE A 21 5.46 1.82 -2.43
C PHE A 21 6.43 1.59 -3.59
N GLU A 22 7.45 0.78 -3.33
CA GLU A 22 8.55 0.46 -4.24
C GLU A 22 8.91 -1.03 -4.08
N PRO A 23 9.67 -1.65 -5.00
CA PRO A 23 10.19 -2.99 -4.77
C PRO A 23 11.02 -3.07 -3.48
N PRO A 24 11.05 -4.22 -2.80
CA PRO A 24 11.94 -4.43 -1.65
C PRO A 24 13.37 -4.76 -2.12
N ASP A 25 14.06 -3.79 -2.72
CA ASP A 25 15.40 -3.91 -3.29
C ASP A 25 16.52 -3.37 -2.36
N ASP A 26 17.74 -3.27 -2.88
CA ASP A 26 18.91 -2.79 -2.10
C ASP A 26 18.81 -1.29 -1.75
N ASP A 27 18.10 -0.49 -2.56
CA ASP A 27 17.86 0.93 -2.26
C ASP A 27 16.88 1.05 -1.09
N TRP A 28 15.80 0.26 -1.09
CA TRP A 28 14.89 0.15 0.05
C TRP A 28 15.62 -0.32 1.31
N LYS A 29 16.47 -1.35 1.19
CA LYS A 29 17.27 -1.86 2.31
C LYS A 29 18.18 -0.77 2.90
N THR A 30 18.85 0.00 2.05
CA THR A 30 19.70 1.12 2.45
C THR A 30 18.89 2.24 3.10
N TYR A 31 17.70 2.53 2.58
CA TYR A 31 16.79 3.49 3.18
C TYR A 31 16.38 3.09 4.60
N VAL A 32 15.93 1.84 4.79
CA VAL A 32 15.50 1.37 6.11
C VAL A 32 16.66 1.39 7.11
N ALA A 33 17.87 1.06 6.69
CA ALA A 33 19.05 1.10 7.56
C ALA A 33 19.32 2.50 8.15
N ASN A 34 18.89 3.57 7.47
CA ASN A 34 19.09 4.96 7.88
C ASN A 34 17.80 5.62 8.40
N LEU A 35 16.68 4.89 8.42
CA LEU A 35 15.38 5.45 8.77
C LEU A 35 15.29 5.75 10.27
N THR A 36 15.10 7.03 10.58
CA THR A 36 14.92 7.53 11.94
C THR A 36 13.59 8.26 12.07
N VAL A 37 12.80 7.94 13.08
CA VAL A 37 11.54 8.61 13.42
C VAL A 37 11.55 8.93 14.91
N GLY A 38 11.25 10.18 15.28
CA GLY A 38 11.32 10.61 16.68
C GLY A 38 12.72 10.51 17.30
N GLY A 39 13.77 10.63 16.49
CA GLY A 39 15.16 10.53 16.93
C GLY A 39 15.67 9.11 17.18
N SER A 40 14.89 8.07 16.86
CA SER A 40 15.29 6.65 17.00
C SER A 40 15.14 5.89 15.69
N ALA A 41 15.93 4.83 15.52
CA ALA A 41 15.82 3.91 14.40
C ALA A 41 14.40 3.32 14.33
N ALA A 42 13.78 3.31 13.15
CA ALA A 42 12.37 3.01 13.02
C ALA A 42 12.11 1.79 12.14
N LEU A 43 11.10 1.00 12.52
CA LEU A 43 10.58 -0.08 11.68
C LEU A 43 9.91 0.50 10.43
N ALA A 44 9.91 -0.26 9.35
CA ALA A 44 9.36 0.17 8.08
C ALA A 44 8.53 -0.94 7.42
N VAL A 45 7.62 -0.54 6.52
CA VAL A 45 6.79 -1.43 5.71
C VAL A 45 7.00 -1.08 4.24
N ASN A 46 7.39 -2.08 3.46
CA ASN A 46 7.41 -1.99 2.01
C ASN A 46 6.11 -2.58 1.45
N VAL A 47 5.45 -1.86 0.55
CA VAL A 47 4.21 -2.28 -0.10
C VAL A 47 4.43 -2.27 -1.61
N PHE A 48 4.85 -3.40 -2.16
CA PHE A 48 5.10 -3.52 -3.58
C PHE A 48 3.85 -4.03 -4.33
N LEU A 49 3.43 -3.32 -5.38
CA LEU A 49 2.35 -3.79 -6.28
C LEU A 49 2.96 -4.79 -7.28
N VAL A 50 2.80 -6.08 -6.99
CA VAL A 50 3.34 -7.15 -7.84
C VAL A 50 2.56 -7.27 -9.13
N GLU A 51 1.25 -7.08 -9.05
CA GLU A 51 0.37 -7.35 -10.18
C GLU A 51 -0.90 -6.52 -10.15
N LEU A 52 -1.30 -6.07 -11.34
CA LEU A 52 -2.57 -5.41 -11.60
C LEU A 52 -3.29 -6.18 -12.72
N ARG A 53 -4.47 -6.72 -12.43
CA ARG A 53 -5.28 -7.44 -13.43
C ARG A 53 -6.69 -6.89 -13.49
N GLU A 54 -7.26 -6.82 -14.69
CA GLU A 54 -8.70 -6.59 -14.84
C GLU A 54 -9.47 -7.71 -14.12
N ASN A 55 -10.40 -7.33 -13.26
CA ASN A 55 -11.35 -8.25 -12.70
C ASN A 55 -12.49 -8.46 -13.70
N ARG A 56 -12.32 -9.49 -14.54
CA ARG A 56 -13.26 -9.83 -15.61
C ARG A 56 -14.59 -10.37 -15.11
N GLU A 57 -14.64 -10.90 -13.89
CA GLU A 57 -15.88 -11.38 -13.26
C GLU A 57 -16.82 -10.22 -12.94
N LEU A 58 -16.27 -9.05 -12.61
CA LEU A 58 -17.03 -7.84 -12.34
C LEU A 58 -17.20 -6.95 -13.58
N ARG A 59 -16.88 -7.47 -14.78
CA ARG A 59 -16.98 -6.72 -16.03
C ARG A 59 -18.44 -6.67 -16.48
N SER A 60 -19.08 -5.52 -16.27
CA SER A 60 -20.35 -5.21 -16.92
C SER A 60 -20.12 -4.50 -18.26
N ASN A 61 -20.94 -4.82 -19.26
CA ASN A 61 -21.06 -4.06 -20.52
C ASN A 61 -22.18 -3.01 -20.46
N GLU A 62 -22.87 -2.92 -19.33
CA GLU A 62 -23.99 -2.03 -19.13
C GLU A 62 -23.55 -0.56 -19.25
N ARG A 63 -24.39 0.23 -19.90
CA ARG A 63 -24.22 1.66 -20.03
C ARG A 63 -25.30 2.34 -19.22
N THR A 64 -24.91 3.25 -18.34
CA THR A 64 -25.87 4.11 -17.64
C THR A 64 -26.16 5.30 -18.53
N ARG A 65 -27.44 5.62 -18.74
CA ARG A 65 -27.87 6.85 -19.41
C ARG A 65 -28.46 7.79 -18.39
N GLU A 66 -27.90 8.99 -18.32
CA GLU A 66 -28.47 10.09 -17.53
C GLU A 66 -28.97 11.16 -18.49
N LEU A 67 -30.20 11.62 -18.26
CA LEU A 67 -30.79 12.76 -18.95
C LEU A 67 -30.69 13.96 -18.01
N ASP A 68 -29.96 14.98 -18.44
CA ASP A 68 -29.87 16.25 -17.73
C ASP A 68 -30.10 17.40 -18.72
N ASN A 69 -31.10 18.25 -18.43
CA ASN A 69 -31.49 19.40 -19.25
C ASN A 69 -31.64 19.10 -20.77
N GLY A 70 -32.18 17.93 -21.12
CA GLY A 70 -32.37 17.52 -22.51
C GLY A 70 -31.12 16.93 -23.19
N LEU A 71 -29.99 16.88 -22.50
CA LEU A 71 -28.76 16.25 -22.96
C LEU A 71 -28.66 14.83 -22.39
N VAL A 72 -28.42 13.85 -23.25
CA VAL A 72 -28.22 12.45 -22.83
C VAL A 72 -26.74 12.18 -22.69
N THR A 73 -26.31 11.88 -21.47
CA THR A 73 -24.95 11.39 -21.19
C THR A 73 -24.99 9.88 -21.02
N GLU A 74 -24.15 9.18 -21.77
CA GLU A 74 -24.04 7.73 -21.67
C GLU A 74 -22.67 7.34 -21.13
N THR A 75 -22.64 6.73 -19.95
CA THR A 75 -21.40 6.35 -19.26
C THR A 75 -21.23 4.84 -19.31
N LYS A 76 -20.04 4.41 -19.75
CA LYS A 76 -19.67 2.98 -19.73
C LYS A 76 -19.45 2.54 -18.28
N ALA A 77 -19.85 1.31 -17.95
CA ALA A 77 -19.50 0.71 -16.66
C ALA A 77 -17.97 0.78 -16.39
N PRO A 78 -17.57 1.11 -15.15
CA PRO A 78 -16.15 1.22 -14.80
C PRO A 78 -15.46 -0.14 -14.93
N ARG A 79 -14.22 -0.12 -15.42
CA ARG A 79 -13.34 -1.29 -15.39
C ARG A 79 -12.88 -1.50 -13.96
N ARG A 80 -13.04 -2.72 -13.44
CA ARG A 80 -12.56 -3.10 -12.11
C ARG A 80 -11.24 -3.82 -12.24
N VAL A 81 -10.31 -3.54 -11.33
CA VAL A 81 -8.99 -4.14 -11.30
C VAL A 81 -8.71 -4.74 -9.92
N ASN A 82 -8.08 -5.90 -9.89
CA ASN A 82 -7.51 -6.48 -8.69
C ASN A 82 -6.06 -6.02 -8.57
N CYS A 83 -5.72 -5.44 -7.40
CA CYS A 83 -4.36 -5.05 -7.05
C CYS A 83 -3.78 -6.11 -6.10
N HIS A 84 -2.75 -6.82 -6.53
CA HIS A 84 -2.06 -7.81 -5.72
C HIS A 84 -0.77 -7.21 -5.17
N TYR A 85 -0.72 -7.04 -3.86
CA TYR A 85 0.42 -6.47 -3.17
C TYR A 85 1.27 -7.55 -2.49
N TRP A 86 2.59 -7.36 -2.52
CA TRP A 86 3.51 -8.05 -1.62
C TRP A 86 3.95 -7.05 -0.55
N ILE A 87 3.62 -7.36 0.70
CA ILE A 87 3.85 -6.49 1.84
C ILE A 87 4.89 -7.14 2.74
N THR A 88 5.97 -6.42 3.05
CA THR A 88 7.06 -6.90 3.89
C THR A 88 7.37 -5.91 5.01
N ALA A 89 7.73 -6.42 6.18
CA ALA A 89 8.11 -5.63 7.34
C ALA A 89 9.64 -5.65 7.49
N TRP A 90 10.21 -4.49 7.78
CA TRP A 90 11.65 -4.28 7.84
C TRP A 90 12.06 -3.60 9.14
N SER A 91 13.21 -4.00 9.66
CA SER A 91 13.88 -3.35 10.79
C SER A 91 15.24 -2.82 10.33
N PRO A 92 15.67 -1.64 10.79
CA PRO A 92 17.04 -1.20 10.63
C PRO A 92 17.92 -2.23 11.33
N ALA A 93 18.88 -2.81 10.60
CA ALA A 93 19.69 -3.89 11.13
C ALA A 93 20.46 -3.42 12.37
N SER A 94 19.98 -3.77 13.57
CA SER A 94 20.80 -3.83 14.78
C SER A 94 20.86 -5.31 15.19
N SER A 95 22.07 -5.84 15.27
CA SER A 95 22.38 -7.21 15.70
C SER A 95 22.17 -7.40 17.21
N SER A 96 21.19 -6.74 17.81
CA SER A 96 20.81 -6.88 19.21
C SER A 96 19.40 -7.44 19.31
N GLY A 97 19.30 -8.74 19.03
CA GLY A 97 18.24 -9.67 19.42
C GLY A 97 16.78 -9.18 19.35
N LEU A 98 16.07 -9.55 18.28
CA LEU A 98 14.62 -9.66 18.34
C LEU A 98 14.25 -10.66 19.45
N LYS A 99 13.89 -10.17 20.64
CA LYS A 99 13.13 -10.96 21.60
C LYS A 99 11.68 -10.95 21.15
N PHE A 100 11.26 -12.01 20.47
CA PHE A 100 9.85 -12.33 20.33
C PHE A 100 9.33 -12.70 21.72
N ALA A 101 8.66 -11.75 22.39
CA ALA A 101 7.85 -12.08 23.56
C ALA A 101 6.58 -12.78 23.06
N LEU A 102 6.61 -14.10 23.07
CA LEU A 102 5.41 -14.92 23.14
C LEU A 102 5.23 -15.27 24.62
N GLY A 103 4.11 -14.85 25.20
CA GLY A 103 3.75 -15.07 26.61
C GLY A 103 2.95 -13.92 27.16
#